data_AF-A0A2G2MUS1-F1
#
_entry.id   AF-A0A2G2MUS1-F1
#
_cell.length_a   1.000
_cell.length_b   1.000
_cell.length_c   1.000
_cell.angle_alpha   90.00
_cell.angle_beta   90.00
_cell.angle_gamma   90.00
#
_symmetry.space_group_name_H-M   'P 1'
#
loop_
_entity.id
_entity.type
_entity.pdbx_description
1 polymer ?
#
loop_
_entity_poly.entity_id
_entity_poly.type
_entity_poly.pdbx_seq_one_letter_code
_entity_poly.pdbx_strand_id
1 'polypeptide(L)' 'MSGVSIPGHYRTAITNPSGNYATIEPAKDFSLVPWRDVLKRNRSKAVSGILRGNTISWTRNKGRGIS' A
#
# COMPACT_ATOMS: atom_id res chain seq x y z
N MET A 1 5.13 -13.25 -15.43
CA MET A 1 4.01 -13.15 -14.46
C MET A 1 3.72 -11.68 -14.20
N SER A 2 2.61 -11.17 -14.71
CA SER A 2 2.14 -9.80 -14.47
C SER A 2 1.63 -9.67 -13.03
N GLY A 3 2.02 -8.59 -12.34
CA GLY A 3 1.48 -8.23 -11.02
C GLY A 3 0.68 -6.93 -11.13
N VAL A 4 -0.27 -6.72 -10.23
CA VAL A 4 -1.05 -5.46 -10.17
C VAL A 4 -0.28 -4.43 -9.36
N SER A 5 0.04 -3.30 -9.98
CA SER A 5 0.71 -2.17 -9.30
C SER A 5 -0.31 -1.30 -8.60
N ILE A 6 -0.11 -1.05 -7.31
CA ILE A 6 -0.99 -0.27 -6.44
C ILE A 6 -0.18 0.91 -5.89
N PRO A 7 -0.20 2.08 -6.55
CA PRO A 7 0.37 3.31 -6.00
C PRO A 7 -0.60 3.95 -5.01
N GLY A 8 -0.09 4.61 -3.97
CA GLY A 8 -0.91 5.47 -3.13
C GLY A 8 -0.28 5.83 -1.80
N HIS A 9 -1.07 6.45 -0.93
CA HIS A 9 -0.66 6.77 0.43
C HIS A 9 -1.35 5.85 1.42
N TYR A 10 -0.59 5.33 2.38
CA TYR A 10 -1.15 4.59 3.49
C TYR A 10 -1.92 5.55 4.41
N ARG A 11 -3.24 5.32 4.53
CA ARG A 11 -4.16 6.16 5.32
C ARG A 11 -4.39 5.57 6.71
N THR A 12 -4.97 4.37 6.77
CA THR A 12 -5.34 3.73 8.04
C THR A 12 -5.33 2.20 8.00
N ALA A 13 -5.17 1.60 9.18
CA ALA A 13 -5.53 0.22 9.47
C ALA A 13 -7.04 0.11 9.59
N ILE A 14 -7.59 -0.99 9.09
CA ILE A 14 -8.91 -1.48 9.47
C ILE A 14 -8.71 -2.90 9.97
N THR A 15 -9.12 -3.14 11.22
CA THR A 15 -9.14 -4.48 11.81
C THR A 15 -10.56 -5.00 11.71
N ASN A 16 -10.73 -6.19 11.13
CA ASN A 16 -11.99 -6.90 11.10
C ASN A 16 -11.76 -8.37 11.51
N PRO A 17 -12.81 -9.19 11.69
CA PRO A 17 -12.66 -10.60 12.08
C PRO A 17 -11.85 -11.45 11.09
N SER A 18 -11.79 -11.05 9.81
CA SER A 18 -11.02 -11.74 8.77
C SER A 18 -9.54 -11.32 8.74
N GLY A 19 -9.15 -10.28 9.47
CA GLY A 19 -7.77 -9.85 9.62
C GLY A 19 -7.59 -8.33 9.59
N ASN A 20 -6.31 -7.92 9.53
CA ASN A 20 -5.93 -6.53 9.42
C ASN A 20 -5.74 -6.15 7.95
N TYR A 21 -6.37 -5.06 7.55
CA TYR A 21 -6.27 -4.48 6.22
C TYR A 21 -5.74 -3.05 6.32
N ALA A 22 -5.05 -2.62 5.28
CA ALA A 22 -4.65 -1.23 5.11
C ALA A 22 -5.45 -0.61 3.97
N THR A 23 -5.86 0.63 4.16
CA THR A 23 -6.42 1.45 3.09
C THR A 23 -5.30 2.24 2.43
N ILE A 24 -5.14 2.02 1.13
CA ILE A 24 -4.22 2.76 0.28
C ILE A 24 -5.07 3.65 -0.61
N GLU A 25 -4.87 4.96 -0.53
CA GLU A 25 -5.56 5.94 -1.38
C GLU A 25 -4.64 6.35 -2.54
N PRO A 26 -4.86 5.83 -3.76
CA PRO A 26 -4.51 6.53 -4.99
C PRO A 26 -5.36 7.78 -5.20
N ALA A 27 -4.96 8.65 -6.13
CA ALA A 27 -5.50 10.00 -6.28
C ALA A 27 -7.03 10.12 -6.43
N LYS A 28 -7.75 9.07 -6.84
CA LYS A 28 -9.20 9.08 -7.07
C LYS A 28 -9.96 7.87 -6.55
N ASP A 29 -9.27 6.86 -6.03
CA ASP A 29 -9.85 5.58 -5.58
C ASP A 29 -9.21 5.13 -4.27
N PHE A 30 -9.70 4.04 -3.68
CA PHE A 30 -9.03 3.37 -2.57
C PHE A 30 -8.87 1.88 -2.83
N SER A 31 -7.78 1.30 -2.35
CA SER A 31 -7.50 -0.13 -2.39
C SER A 31 -7.36 -0.67 -0.98
N LEU A 32 -8.12 -1.71 -0.67
CA LEU A 32 -7.94 -2.51 0.55
C LEU A 32 -6.95 -3.61 0.28
N VAL A 33 -5.86 -3.60 1.04
CA VAL A 33 -4.77 -4.55 0.91
C VAL A 33 -4.46 -5.19 2.26
N PRO A 34 -3.95 -6.42 2.30
CA PRO A 34 -3.52 -7.03 3.56
C PRO A 34 -2.51 -6.14 4.29
N TRP A 35 -2.73 -5.92 5.58
CA TRP A 35 -1.85 -5.09 6.41
C TRP A 35 -0.45 -5.68 6.51
N ARG A 36 0.58 -4.81 6.46
CA ARG A 36 1.97 -5.17 6.77
C ARG A 36 2.64 -4.06 7.57
N ASP A 37 3.56 -4.41 8.46
CA ASP A 37 4.26 -3.46 9.36
C ASP A 37 5.02 -2.36 8.61
N VAL A 38 5.47 -2.64 7.38
CA VAL A 38 6.11 -1.67 6.50
C VAL A 38 5.20 -0.47 6.16
N LEU A 39 3.87 -0.65 6.17
CA LEU A 39 2.91 0.43 5.95
C LEU A 39 2.85 1.36 7.17
N LYS A 40 2.82 0.78 8.39
CA LYS A 40 2.83 1.55 9.64
C LYS A 40 4.03 2.50 9.73
N ARG A 41 5.22 2.05 9.31
CA ARG A 41 6.46 2.86 9.29
C ARG A 41 6.47 3.97 8.24
N ASN A 42 5.48 3.99 7.35
CA ASN A 42 5.39 4.90 6.20
C ASN A 42 4.06 5.67 6.17
N ARG A 43 3.44 5.89 7.34
CA ARG A 43 2.25 6.73 7.48
C ARG A 43 2.48 8.10 6.82
N SER A 44 1.55 8.48 5.96
CA SER A 44 1.58 9.70 5.13
C SER A 44 2.64 9.76 4.01
N LYS A 45 3.49 8.74 3.83
CA LYS A 45 4.46 8.68 2.72
C LYS A 45 3.87 7.95 1.53
N ALA A 46 4.28 8.37 0.32
CA ALA A 46 3.92 7.67 -0.90
C ALA A 46 4.54 6.26 -0.88
N VAL A 47 3.70 5.26 -1.09
CA VAL A 47 4.10 3.85 -1.20
C VAL A 47 3.58 3.28 -2.52
N SER A 48 4.25 2.26 -3.01
CA SER A 48 3.82 1.50 -4.18
C SER A 48 3.89 0.01 -3.84
N GLY A 49 2.81 -0.70 -4.12
CA GLY A 49 2.69 -2.15 -3.89
C GLY A 49 2.61 -2.90 -5.20
N ILE A 50 3.16 -4.12 -5.26
CA ILE A 50 2.88 -5.05 -6.35
C ILE A 50 2.18 -6.27 -5.77
N LEU A 51 0.93 -6.50 -6.16
CA LEU A 51 0.16 -7.68 -5.81
C LEU A 51 0.43 -8.80 -6.81
N ARG A 52 0.79 -9.98 -6.30
CA ARG A 52 1.04 -11.21 -7.07
C ARG A 52 0.31 -12.36 -6.38
N GLY A 53 -0.84 -12.78 -6.90
CA GLY A 53 -1.71 -13.75 -6.23
C GLY A 53 -2.11 -13.25 -4.84
N ASN A 54 -1.74 -13.99 -3.79
CA ASN A 54 -2.01 -13.62 -2.39
C ASN A 54 -0.86 -12.86 -1.70
N THR A 55 0.24 -12.58 -2.42
CA THR A 55 1.41 -11.90 -1.85
C THR A 55 1.48 -10.47 -2.36
N ILE A 56 1.69 -9.53 -1.44
CA ILE A 56 1.93 -8.12 -1.76
C ILE A 56 3.32 -7.70 -1.30
N SER A 57 4.09 -7.12 -2.23
CA SER A 57 5.41 -6.53 -1.96
C SER A 57 5.29 -5.02 -1.98
N TRP A 58 5.87 -4.35 -0.97
CA TRP A 58 5.81 -2.89 -0.83
C TRP A 58 7.16 -2.24 -1.06
N THR A 59 7.15 -1.17 -1.84
CA THR A 59 8.29 -0.27 -2.05
C THR A 59 7.93 1.11 -1.49
N ARG A 60 8.82 1.69 -0.69
CA ARG A 60 8.70 3.10 -0.32
C ARG A 60 9.06 3.92 -1.56
N ASN A 61 8.15 4.74 -2.05
CA ASN A 61 8.53 5.76 -3.02
C ASN A 61 9.31 6.81 -2.24
N LYS A 62 10.65 6.77 -2.31
CA LYS A 62 11.44 7.98 -2.05
C LYS A 62 10.89 9.01 -3.04
N GLY A 63 10.36 10.12 -2.54
CA GLY A 63 9.83 11.18 -3.40
C GLY A 63 10.79 11.38 -4.55
N ARG A 64 10.28 11.22 -5.78
CA ARG A 64 11.07 11.38 -7.00
C ARG A 64 11.83 12.69 -6.82
N GLY A 65 13.15 12.59 -6.64
CA GLY A 65 14.00 13.75 -6.70
C GLY A 65 13.72 14.38 -8.04
N ILE A 66 13.15 15.57 -8.03
CA ILE A 66 13.19 16.46 -9.17
C ILE A 66 14.69 16.77 -9.28
N SER A 67 15.34 16.16 -10.28
CA SER A 67 16.59 16.70 -10.79
C SER A 67 16.26 17.79 -11.81
#